data_AF-A0AB33ETB1-F1
#
_entry.id   AF-A0AB33ETB1-F1
#
_cell.length_a   1.000
_cell.length_b   1.000
_cell.length_c   1.000
_cell.angle_alpha   90.00
_cell.angle_beta   90.00
_cell.angle_gamma   90.00
#
_symmetry.space_group_name_H-M   'P 1'
#
loop_
_entity.id
_entity.type
_entity.pdbx_description
1 polymer ?
#
loop_
_entity_poly.entity_id
_entity_poly.type
_entity_poly.pdbx_seq_one_letter_code
_entity_poly.pdbx_strand_id
1 'polypeptide(L)' 'MHDDSGAVTVTDSGRYVEVSMRHDGRLTALRINPHARYDLTAADLADACLEAIERADSLRALSHRVSAGDRP' A
#
# COMPACT_ATOMS: atom_id res chain seq x y z
N MET A 1 11.69 22.40 2.91
CA MET A 1 10.73 21.71 2.02
C MET A 1 9.96 20.74 2.87
N HIS A 2 8.73 21.06 3.24
CA HIS A 2 7.83 20.08 3.85
C HIS A 2 7.21 19.35 2.66
N ASP A 3 7.71 18.15 2.37
CA ASP A 3 7.13 17.32 1.33
C ASP A 3 5.85 16.73 1.95
N ASP A 4 4.75 17.48 1.81
CA ASP A 4 3.38 17.02 2.12
C ASP A 4 2.92 16.01 1.07
N SER A 5 3.79 15.04 0.74
CA SER A 5 3.42 13.92 -0.11
C SER A 5 2.72 12.90 0.77
N GLY A 6 1.45 13.17 1.07
CA GLY A 6 0.57 12.18 1.66
C GLY A 6 0.65 10.89 0.84
N ALA A 7 1.16 9.83 1.47
CA ALA A 7 1.32 8.52 0.89
C ALA A 7 0.66 7.52 1.84
N VAL A 8 -0.15 6.64 1.26
CA VAL A 8 -0.74 5.51 1.98
C VAL A 8 0.29 4.39 1.94
N THR A 9 0.74 3.95 3.12
CA THR A 9 1.61 2.79 3.25
C THR A 9 0.82 1.64 3.85
N VAL A 10 0.88 0.49 3.20
CA VAL A 10 0.15 -0.73 3.55
C VAL A 10 1.09 -1.90 3.55
N THR A 11 0.89 -2.81 4.49
CA THR A 11 1.54 -4.11 4.51
C THR A 11 0.52 -5.19 4.17
N ASP A 12 0.93 -6.22 3.43
CA ASP A 12 0.11 -7.43 3.24
C ASP A 12 -0.20 -8.12 4.58
N SER A 13 -1.17 -9.03 4.58
CA SER A 13 -1.58 -9.76 5.79
C SER A 13 -0.44 -10.59 6.42
N GLY A 14 0.48 -11.11 5.61
CA GLY A 14 1.62 -11.92 6.01
C GLY A 14 2.83 -11.12 6.48
N ARG A 15 2.83 -9.78 6.34
CA ARG A 15 3.94 -8.88 6.67
C ARG A 15 5.23 -9.16 5.87
N TYR A 16 5.05 -9.67 4.67
CA TYR A 16 6.11 -9.96 3.69
C TYR A 16 6.39 -8.77 2.80
N VAL A 17 5.37 -8.01 2.43
CA VAL A 17 5.43 -6.94 1.44
C VAL A 17 4.79 -5.70 2.02
N GLU A 18 5.51 -4.59 1.91
CA GLU A 18 5.03 -3.25 2.18
C GLU A 18 4.97 -2.45 0.88
N VAL A 19 3.88 -1.74 0.69
CA VAL A 19 3.57 -0.93 -0.47
C VAL A 19 3.29 0.49 -0.02
N SER A 20 3.96 1.46 -0.65
CA SER A 20 3.63 2.88 -0.50
C SER A 20 3.06 3.41 -1.81
N MET A 21 1.93 4.08 -1.72
CA MET A 21 1.24 4.67 -2.85
C MET A 21 0.85 6.11 -2.54
N ARG A 22 1.07 7.01 -3.51
CA ARG A 22 0.65 8.41 -3.40
C ARG A 22 -0.86 8.55 -3.50
N HIS A 23 -1.38 9.68 -3.04
CA HIS A 23 -2.79 10.02 -3.22
C HIS A 23 -3.22 10.15 -4.70
N ASP A 24 -2.30 10.37 -5.63
CA ASP A 24 -2.56 10.35 -7.09
C ASP A 24 -2.70 8.92 -7.66
N GLY A 25 -2.55 7.90 -6.81
CA GLY A 25 -2.65 6.49 -7.17
C GLY A 25 -1.37 5.88 -7.73
N ARG A 26 -0.27 6.64 -7.78
CA ARG A 26 1.01 6.11 -8.24
C ARG A 26 1.71 5.34 -7.13
N LEU A 27 2.12 4.12 -7.44
CA LEU A 27 3.04 3.34 -6.59
C LEU A 27 4.39 4.05 -6.52
N THR A 28 4.88 4.31 -5.30
CA THR A 28 6.17 4.96 -5.07
C THR A 28 7.22 4.03 -4.51
N ALA A 29 6.80 3.03 -3.74
CA ALA A 29 7.71 2.04 -3.19
C ALA A 29 7.01 0.68 -3.05
N LEU A 30 7.78 -0.37 -3.28
CA LEU A 30 7.44 -1.75 -2.95
C LEU A 30 8.66 -2.35 -2.24
N ARG A 31 8.47 -2.80 -1.00
CA ARG A 31 9.52 -3.32 -0.13
C ARG A 31 9.16 -4.73 0.28
N ILE A 32 10.10 -5.65 0.12
CA ILE A 32 9.96 -7.02 0.59
C ILE A 32 10.76 -7.14 1.88
N ASN A 33 10.14 -7.64 2.95
CA ASN A 33 10.78 -7.85 4.23
C ASN A 33 11.77 -9.02 4.14
N PRO A 34 13.09 -8.78 4.24
CA PRO A 34 14.09 -9.82 4.06
C PRO A 34 14.26 -10.71 5.30
N HIS A 35 13.69 -10.32 6.45
CA HIS A 35 13.70 -11.12 7.68
C HIS A 35 12.59 -12.17 7.72
N ALA A 36 11.76 -12.17 6.70
CA ALA A 36 10.69 -13.11 6.50
C ALA A 36 11.32 -14.49 6.19
N ARG A 37 11.58 -15.29 7.25
CA ARG A 37 12.10 -16.65 7.13
C ARG A 37 10.96 -17.58 6.71
N TYR A 38 10.59 -17.52 5.43
CA TYR A 38 9.49 -18.31 4.88
C TYR A 38 9.92 -18.92 3.54
N ASP A 39 9.56 -20.18 3.32
CA ASP A 39 9.63 -20.83 2.01
C ASP A 39 8.47 -20.32 1.15
N LEU A 40 8.53 -19.05 0.76
CA LEU A 40 7.54 -18.47 -0.16
C LEU A 40 7.88 -18.91 -1.58
N THR A 41 6.89 -19.46 -2.26
CA THR A 41 6.99 -19.63 -3.71
C THR A 41 6.91 -18.28 -4.40
N ALA A 42 7.32 -18.21 -5.67
CA ALA A 42 7.15 -16.99 -6.46
C ALA A 42 5.67 -16.58 -6.60
N ALA A 43 4.75 -17.56 -6.57
CA ALA A 43 3.31 -17.30 -6.59
C ALA A 43 2.85 -16.63 -5.29
N ASP A 44 3.26 -17.14 -4.12
CA ASP A 44 2.88 -16.56 -2.83
C ASP A 44 3.38 -15.11 -2.69
N LEU A 45 4.60 -14.83 -3.17
CA LEU A 45 5.12 -13.46 -3.17
C LEU A 45 4.35 -12.54 -4.12
N ALA A 46 3.93 -13.04 -5.29
CA ALA A 46 3.13 -12.28 -6.23
C ALA A 46 1.75 -11.95 -5.64
N ASP A 47 1.11 -12.92 -4.99
CA ASP A 47 -0.18 -12.73 -4.32
C ASP A 47 -0.08 -11.72 -3.18
N ALA A 48 0.97 -11.80 -2.35
CA ALA A 48 1.22 -10.81 -1.29
C ALA A 48 1.43 -9.39 -1.85
N CYS A 49 2.10 -9.25 -2.98
CA CYS A 49 2.25 -7.96 -3.65
C CYS A 49 0.90 -7.40 -4.13
N LEU A 50 0.09 -8.23 -4.80
CA LEU A 50 -1.22 -7.82 -5.30
C LEU A 50 -2.15 -7.41 -4.15
N GLU A 51 -2.20 -8.20 -3.08
CA GLU A 51 -3.01 -7.90 -1.90
C GLU A 51 -2.64 -6.54 -1.28
N ALA A 52 -1.35 -6.27 -1.10
CA ALA A 52 -0.88 -5.00 -0.53
C ALA A 52 -1.23 -3.79 -1.43
N ILE A 53 -1.12 -3.95 -2.75
CA ILE A 53 -1.48 -2.92 -3.73
C ILE A 53 -2.99 -2.65 -3.71
N GLU A 54 -3.83 -3.70 -3.77
CA GLU A 54 -5.29 -3.56 -3.76
C GLU A 54 -5.81 -2.91 -2.48
N ARG A 55 -5.21 -3.24 -1.34
CA ARG A 55 -5.52 -2.57 -0.06
C ARG A 55 -5.09 -1.12 -0.05
N ALA A 56 -3.92 -0.79 -0.57
CA ALA A 56 -3.48 0.61 -0.69
C ALA A 56 -4.43 1.41 -1.60
N ASP A 57 -4.85 0.84 -2.73
CA ASP A 57 -5.82 1.43 -3.66
C ASP A 57 -7.18 1.71 -2.97
N SER A 58 -7.68 0.72 -2.24
CA SER A 58 -8.94 0.82 -1.49
C SER A 58 -8.88 1.90 -0.41
N LEU A 59 -7.80 1.94 0.38
CA LEU A 59 -7.62 2.95 1.43
C LEU A 59 -7.50 4.35 0.84
N ARG A 60 -6.76 4.52 -0.27
CA ARG A 60 -6.69 5.79 -1.01
C ARG A 60 -8.09 6.25 -1.43
N ALA A 61 -8.89 5.36 -2.02
CA ALA A 61 -10.24 5.69 -2.47
C ALA A 61 -11.17 6.12 -1.32
N LEU A 62 -11.02 5.49 -0.15
CA LEU A 62 -11.75 5.87 1.07
C LEU A 62 -11.31 7.25 1.60
N SER A 63 -10.00 7.53 1.65
CA SER A 63 -9.47 8.83 2.06
C SER A 63 -9.97 9.95 1.14
N HIS A 64 -10.03 9.73 -0.17
CA HIS A 64 -10.55 10.73 -1.11
C HIS A 64 -12.06 10.99 -0.94
N ARG A 65 -12.84 9.96 -0.58
CA ARG A 65 -14.28 10.11 -0.31
C ARG A 65 -14.57 10.90 0.96
N VAL A 66 -13.76 10.74 2.01
CA VAL A 66 -13.92 11.49 3.27
C VAL A 66 -13.64 12.98 3.04
N SER A 67 -12.64 13.33 2.23
CA SER A 67 -12.32 14.73 1.92
C SER A 67 -13.34 15.45 1.02
N ALA A 68 -14.18 14.72 0.28
CA ALA A 68 -15.20 15.30 -0.60
C ALA A 68 -16.58 15.49 0.07
N GLY A 69 -16.77 14.98 1.29
CA GLY A 69 -18.06 14.89 1.96
C GLY A 69 -18.32 15.91 3.07
N ASP A 70 -17.41 16.85 3.34
CA ASP A 70 -17.53 17.79 4.46
C ASP A 70 -17.36 19.24 4.00
N ARG A 71 -18.44 19.82 3.47
CA ARG A 71 -18.60 21.29 3.39
C ARG A 71 -20.04 21.65 3.77
N PRO A 72 -20.24 22.53 4.77
CA PRO A 72 -21.56 23.02 5.18
C PRO A 72 -22.22 23.91 4.12
#